data_AF-A0A1U9ZY29-F1
#
_entry.id   AF-A0A1U9ZY29-F1
#
_cell.length_a   1.000
_cell.length_b   1.000
_cell.length_c   1.000
_cell.angle_alpha   90.00
_cell.angle_beta   90.00
_cell.angle_gamma   90.00
#
_symmetry.space_group_name_H-M   'P 1'
#
loop_
_entity.id
_entity.type
_entity.pdbx_description
1 polymer ?
#
loop_
_entity_poly.entity_id
_entity_poly.type
_entity_poly.pdbx_seq_one_letter_code
_entity_poly.pdbx_strand_id
1 'polypeptide(L)'
;MAERAPGGEGGASRPPRALDAVIVAGVAAKLRAMLAQDGHLVEVPLSPIAYTAHGLRFSGDTDGGMDGGMDVERSATLAEFSVLANGVMSGSRWGWPGQTPLWEVCRWVQGAELAVDDLPEPERRRYEEARALLFEDASGGGPLAYSRIYEDYLSAAQAYRAAQAHYDQLRHTAELSHDPEERRRWEREEPELAAACRAARHAWESLGRKDEVERALDTKDRLGARLPARVWAEFRRSFDPRRADHWRTSPNGERYVPTYYRPATALDGTWRRVRLPRDVLVELAERDGGRTLPRDLPTGLDSSVTAVTFDYCVVQVVRPWFESPMDLFGSRAWRFAGAEPPLSDGADPPEGRCTGYVERIVLARDVRVIRRVIEALSAGAALPAPTHLGPLEPVTAADVRHRLRLPDAAFTAAMDEPAPQDPDIDLNVISAGAATLGYQAAFSFDLGTACDAGDADVRWDQSDPWKWRLARCGTAGLRLLGPGDFDALGAMHLHGLHYGEDYLPAGPSGGNRLTPGTCFAVRTRAGHHAKAQVTDFDSDLSIRWVTYGPVDITSSDPRVVYLLAADCRLLPRSPDPDPTFEWPAADAAPDEAREPVDDRRRPSPLGLR
;
A
#
# COMPACT_ATOMS: atom_id res chain seq x y z
N MET A 1 -13.18 -0.80 61.65
CA MET A 1 -14.11 -0.51 60.54
C MET A 1 -13.35 0.31 59.53
N ALA A 2 -12.92 -0.31 58.44
CA ALA A 2 -12.30 0.36 57.30
C ALA A 2 -13.07 -0.12 56.07
N GLU A 3 -13.75 0.81 55.39
CA GLU A 3 -14.51 0.55 54.17
C GLU A 3 -13.55 0.20 53.01
N ARG A 4 -13.81 -0.94 52.37
CA ARG A 4 -13.18 -1.35 51.11
C ARG A 4 -13.92 -0.66 49.97
N ALA A 5 -13.18 0.09 49.16
CA ALA A 5 -13.67 0.62 47.88
C ALA A 5 -13.99 -0.53 46.91
N PRO A 6 -15.04 -0.38 46.06
CA PRO A 6 -15.41 -1.40 45.07
C PRO A 6 -14.34 -1.47 43.96
N GLY A 7 -13.87 -2.68 43.69
CA GLY A 7 -12.90 -2.97 42.63
C GLY A 7 -13.49 -2.64 41.26
N GLY A 8 -12.77 -1.82 40.49
CA GLY A 8 -13.07 -1.61 39.07
C GLY A 8 -12.85 -2.92 38.31
N GLU A 9 -13.90 -3.41 37.67
CA GLU A 9 -13.82 -4.47 36.67
C GLU A 9 -12.98 -3.97 35.51
N GLY A 10 -11.71 -4.39 35.48
CA GLY A 10 -10.84 -4.18 34.32
C GLY A 10 -11.43 -4.94 33.14
N GLY A 11 -12.04 -4.23 32.20
CA GLY A 11 -12.53 -4.80 30.94
C GLY A 11 -11.36 -5.48 30.23
N ALA A 12 -11.35 -6.81 30.20
CA ALA A 12 -10.36 -7.58 29.47
C ALA A 12 -10.43 -7.15 28.00
N SER A 13 -9.36 -6.53 27.48
CA SER A 13 -9.31 -6.17 26.07
C SER A 13 -9.43 -7.46 25.25
N ARG A 14 -10.40 -7.47 24.35
CA ARG A 14 -10.63 -8.61 23.47
C ARG A 14 -9.36 -8.76 22.63
N PRO A 15 -8.71 -9.93 22.59
CA PRO A 15 -7.48 -10.09 21.84
C PRO A 15 -7.73 -9.77 20.35
N PRO A 16 -6.78 -9.11 19.68
CA PRO A 16 -6.92 -8.74 18.27
C PRO A 16 -7.10 -9.98 17.40
N ARG A 17 -8.03 -9.91 16.43
CA ARG A 17 -8.31 -11.01 15.49
C ARG A 17 -7.30 -10.99 14.36
N ALA A 18 -6.69 -12.14 14.06
CA ALA A 18 -5.78 -12.29 12.92
C ALA A 18 -6.53 -12.10 11.58
N LEU A 19 -5.80 -11.62 10.58
CA LEU A 19 -6.25 -11.65 9.18
C LEU A 19 -6.30 -13.09 8.68
N ASP A 20 -7.32 -13.38 7.90
CA ASP A 20 -7.52 -14.68 7.29
C ASP A 20 -6.48 -14.96 6.19
N ALA A 21 -5.96 -16.17 6.10
CA ALA A 21 -5.00 -16.55 5.06
C ALA A 21 -5.58 -16.36 3.65
N VAL A 22 -6.88 -16.62 3.47
CA VAL A 22 -7.58 -16.38 2.20
C VAL A 22 -7.69 -14.89 1.89
N ILE A 23 -7.86 -14.02 2.91
CA ILE A 23 -7.78 -12.56 2.71
C ILE A 23 -6.38 -12.19 2.21
N VAL A 24 -5.33 -12.67 2.88
CA VAL A 24 -3.94 -12.35 2.51
C VAL A 24 -3.65 -12.84 1.09
N ALA A 25 -4.05 -14.06 0.75
CA ALA A 25 -3.91 -14.61 -0.61
C ALA A 25 -4.71 -13.82 -1.64
N GLY A 26 -5.96 -13.46 -1.35
CA GLY A 26 -6.81 -12.69 -2.26
C GLY A 26 -6.27 -11.28 -2.51
N VAL A 27 -5.81 -10.59 -1.46
CA VAL A 27 -5.12 -9.29 -1.57
C VAL A 27 -3.83 -9.43 -2.36
N ALA A 28 -3.03 -10.45 -2.07
CA ALA A 28 -1.78 -10.69 -2.78
C ALA A 28 -2.00 -10.96 -4.27
N ALA A 29 -2.94 -11.85 -4.59
CA ALA A 29 -3.34 -12.16 -5.96
C ALA A 29 -3.87 -10.91 -6.69
N LYS A 30 -4.65 -10.05 -6.01
CA LYS A 30 -5.05 -8.75 -6.56
C LYS A 30 -3.83 -7.89 -6.90
N LEU A 31 -2.88 -7.75 -5.97
CA LEU A 31 -1.68 -6.93 -6.16
C LEU A 31 -0.83 -7.45 -7.32
N ARG A 32 -0.66 -8.78 -7.45
CA ARG A 32 0.01 -9.38 -8.61
C ARG A 32 -0.70 -9.07 -9.91
N ALA A 33 -2.02 -9.24 -9.97
CA ALA A 33 -2.79 -8.93 -11.17
C ALA A 33 -2.70 -7.45 -11.55
N MET A 34 -2.65 -6.54 -10.56
CA MET A 34 -2.55 -5.09 -10.79
C MET A 34 -1.16 -4.63 -11.20
N LEU A 35 -0.11 -5.32 -10.77
CA LEU A 35 1.28 -4.92 -10.97
C LEU A 35 2.01 -5.77 -12.01
N ALA A 36 1.39 -6.84 -12.51
CA ALA A 36 1.95 -7.75 -13.50
C ALA A 36 2.46 -6.96 -14.73
N GLN A 37 3.75 -7.11 -15.00
CA GLN A 37 4.45 -6.54 -16.13
C GLN A 37 5.48 -7.54 -16.64
N ASP A 38 5.74 -7.53 -17.95
CA ASP A 38 6.74 -8.42 -18.54
C ASP A 38 8.14 -8.14 -17.95
N GLY A 39 8.82 -9.20 -17.51
CA GLY A 39 10.12 -9.10 -16.84
C GLY A 39 10.05 -8.63 -15.39
N HIS A 40 8.86 -8.63 -14.78
CA HIS A 40 8.66 -8.32 -13.38
C HIS A 40 8.01 -9.48 -12.62
N LEU A 41 8.34 -9.57 -11.33
CA LEU A 41 7.76 -10.50 -10.38
C LEU A 41 7.26 -9.74 -9.16
N VAL A 42 6.00 -9.97 -8.80
CA VAL A 42 5.37 -9.29 -7.67
C VAL A 42 5.38 -10.20 -6.46
N GLU A 43 6.09 -9.76 -5.44
CA GLU A 43 6.24 -10.44 -4.16
C GLU A 43 5.42 -9.75 -3.08
N VAL A 44 4.82 -10.56 -2.21
CA VAL A 44 3.98 -10.08 -1.11
C VAL A 44 4.56 -10.63 0.19
N PRO A 45 4.87 -9.78 1.18
CA PRO A 45 5.46 -10.25 2.41
C PRO A 45 4.41 -11.08 3.17
N LEU A 46 4.85 -12.20 3.74
CA LEU A 46 3.97 -13.09 4.52
C LEU A 46 3.46 -12.44 5.81
N SER A 47 4.23 -11.48 6.31
CA SER A 47 3.88 -10.68 7.48
C SER A 47 3.75 -9.22 7.04
N PRO A 48 2.72 -8.49 7.51
CA PRO A 48 2.61 -7.07 7.23
C PRO A 48 3.84 -6.35 7.78
N ILE A 49 4.47 -5.54 6.93
CA ILE A 49 5.54 -4.63 7.33
C ILE A 49 4.89 -3.25 7.45
N ALA A 50 4.95 -2.65 8.63
CA ALA A 50 4.17 -1.47 8.95
C ALA A 50 5.05 -0.39 9.58
N TYR A 51 4.88 0.84 9.10
CA TYR A 51 5.59 2.03 9.53
C TYR A 51 4.62 3.12 9.94
N THR A 52 5.09 4.11 10.70
CA THR A 52 4.38 5.37 10.83
C THR A 52 4.57 6.20 9.55
N ALA A 53 3.57 6.99 9.17
CA ALA A 53 3.71 7.94 8.06
C ALA A 53 4.86 8.93 8.30
N HIS A 54 5.17 9.27 9.56
CA HIS A 54 6.32 10.10 9.92
C HIS A 54 7.65 9.39 9.64
N GLY A 55 7.78 8.12 10.05
CA GLY A 55 8.98 7.31 9.87
C GLY A 55 9.41 7.15 8.40
N LEU A 56 8.45 7.08 7.48
CA LEU A 56 8.72 6.96 6.04
C LEU A 56 9.12 8.27 5.34
N ARG A 57 9.00 9.44 6.00
CA ARG A 57 9.42 10.74 5.41
C ARG A 57 10.93 10.90 5.45
N PHE A 58 11.62 10.31 4.47
CA PHE A 58 13.08 10.32 4.41
C PHE A 58 13.68 11.64 3.92
N SER A 59 12.95 12.41 3.10
CA SER A 59 13.34 13.76 2.70
C SER A 59 13.12 14.70 3.89
N GLY A 60 14.19 15.32 4.38
CA GLY A 60 14.04 16.45 5.30
C GLY A 60 13.37 17.59 4.53
N ASP A 61 12.14 17.94 4.90
CA ASP A 61 11.56 19.23 4.53
C ASP A 61 12.49 20.29 5.10
N THR A 62 13.39 20.80 4.27
CA THR A 62 14.45 21.73 4.66
C THR A 62 13.96 23.17 4.66
N ASP A 63 12.65 23.39 4.50
CA ASP A 63 12.02 24.70 4.39
C ASP A 63 12.06 25.54 5.68
N GLY A 64 12.76 25.12 6.75
CA GLY A 64 12.71 25.81 8.04
C GLY A 64 13.97 25.98 8.90
N GLY A 65 15.14 25.39 8.58
CA GLY A 65 16.35 25.64 9.38
C GLY A 65 17.46 24.59 9.25
N MET A 66 18.71 25.08 9.16
CA MET A 66 19.91 24.35 8.73
C MET A 66 20.36 23.10 9.53
N ASP A 67 19.69 22.70 10.62
CA ASP A 67 20.14 21.56 11.47
C ASP A 67 19.05 20.52 11.77
N GLY A 68 18.01 20.43 10.93
CA GLY A 68 16.96 19.41 11.05
C GLY A 68 17.46 17.99 10.74
N GLY A 69 18.39 17.47 11.53
CA GLY A 69 18.88 16.10 11.43
C GLY A 69 17.72 15.10 11.46
N MET A 70 17.90 13.98 10.76
CA MET A 70 16.95 12.87 10.82
C MET A 70 16.84 12.37 12.26
N ASP A 71 15.64 12.40 12.83
CA ASP A 71 15.42 11.88 14.17
C ASP A 71 15.67 10.36 14.23
N VAL A 72 15.77 9.82 15.45
CA VAL A 72 16.11 8.42 15.70
C VAL A 72 15.12 7.46 15.03
N GLU A 73 13.82 7.80 15.04
CA GLU A 73 12.77 6.97 14.45
C GLU A 73 12.88 6.91 12.92
N ARG A 74 13.01 8.06 12.26
CA ARG A 74 13.22 8.13 10.80
C ARG A 74 14.53 7.48 10.39
N SER A 75 15.59 7.61 11.18
CA SER A 75 16.88 6.98 10.91
C SER A 75 16.82 5.46 11.01
N ALA A 76 16.11 4.94 12.02
CA ALA A 76 15.84 3.50 12.13
C ALA A 76 14.96 3.00 10.98
N THR A 77 13.90 3.74 10.64
CA THR A 77 12.99 3.40 9.54
C THR A 77 13.70 3.39 8.19
N LEU A 78 14.56 4.38 7.91
CA LEU A 78 15.36 4.43 6.69
C LEU A 78 16.31 3.23 6.60
N ALA A 79 16.91 2.81 7.72
CA ALA A 79 17.80 1.67 7.74
C ALA A 79 17.07 0.36 7.40
N GLU A 80 15.95 0.11 8.06
CA GLU A 80 15.11 -1.07 7.81
C GLU A 80 14.58 -1.07 6.38
N PHE A 81 14.02 0.06 5.92
CA PHE A 81 13.56 0.23 4.55
C PHE A 81 14.68 -0.02 3.54
N SER A 82 15.88 0.50 3.81
CA SER A 82 17.04 0.30 2.93
C SER A 82 17.46 -1.17 2.84
N VAL A 83 17.41 -1.92 3.95
CA VAL A 83 17.69 -3.35 3.94
C VAL A 83 16.63 -4.11 3.15
N LEU A 84 15.35 -3.84 3.39
CA LEU A 84 14.23 -4.50 2.71
C LEU A 84 14.19 -4.22 1.21
N ALA A 85 14.33 -2.96 0.82
CA ALA A 85 14.32 -2.53 -0.57
C ALA A 85 15.56 -3.02 -1.34
N ASN A 86 16.63 -3.41 -0.65
CA ASN A 86 17.81 -4.00 -1.29
C ASN A 86 17.91 -5.50 -1.12
N GLY A 87 16.97 -6.18 -0.48
CA GLY A 87 16.96 -7.65 -0.48
C GLY A 87 16.89 -8.16 -1.92
N VAL A 88 17.88 -8.95 -2.36
CA VAL A 88 17.77 -9.65 -3.64
C VAL A 88 16.90 -10.87 -3.52
N MET A 89 16.18 -11.16 -4.61
CA MET A 89 15.31 -12.29 -4.68
C MET A 89 16.10 -13.60 -4.81
N SER A 90 15.91 -14.49 -3.84
CA SER A 90 16.34 -15.88 -3.87
C SER A 90 15.13 -16.78 -3.67
N GLY A 91 14.33 -16.93 -4.73
CA GLY A 91 13.08 -17.69 -4.73
C GLY A 91 11.84 -16.82 -4.53
N SER A 92 10.70 -17.47 -4.28
CA SER A 92 9.35 -16.88 -4.31
C SER A 92 8.89 -16.28 -2.98
N ARG A 93 9.82 -15.77 -2.15
CA ARG A 93 9.47 -15.15 -0.86
C ARG A 93 10.31 -13.91 -0.61
N TRP A 94 9.66 -12.76 -0.65
CA TRP A 94 10.18 -11.53 -0.09
C TRP A 94 10.00 -11.53 1.43
N GLY A 95 11.11 -11.62 2.17
CA GLY A 95 11.08 -11.69 3.62
C GLY A 95 12.43 -11.54 4.29
N TRP A 96 12.41 -10.89 5.45
CA TRP A 96 13.53 -10.82 6.40
C TRP A 96 13.34 -11.91 7.46
N PRO A 97 14.42 -12.50 8.03
CA PRO A 97 15.85 -12.26 7.82
C PRO A 97 16.53 -13.20 6.82
N GLY A 98 17.73 -12.82 6.35
CA GLY A 98 18.65 -13.71 5.63
C GLY A 98 18.81 -13.47 4.12
N GLN A 99 18.12 -12.49 3.55
CA GLN A 99 18.34 -12.11 2.16
C GLN A 99 19.71 -11.46 1.99
N THR A 100 20.40 -11.82 0.91
CA THR A 100 21.59 -11.09 0.48
C THR A 100 21.14 -9.70 0.04
N PRO A 101 21.77 -8.62 0.48
CA PRO A 101 21.42 -7.30 -0.01
C PRO A 101 22.14 -7.02 -1.34
N LEU A 102 21.52 -6.20 -2.18
CA LEU A 102 21.96 -5.88 -3.54
C LEU A 102 23.37 -5.29 -3.58
N TRP A 103 23.77 -4.55 -2.55
CA TRP A 103 25.13 -4.02 -2.45
C TRP A 103 26.22 -5.10 -2.27
N GLU A 104 25.88 -6.27 -1.72
CA GLU A 104 26.79 -7.42 -1.68
C GLU A 104 26.92 -8.04 -3.08
N VAL A 105 25.82 -8.11 -3.84
CA VAL A 105 25.84 -8.53 -5.24
C VAL A 105 26.72 -7.59 -6.07
N CYS A 106 26.56 -6.28 -5.90
CA CYS A 106 27.43 -5.28 -6.53
C CYS A 106 28.92 -5.51 -6.19
N ARG A 107 29.24 -5.87 -4.93
CA ARG A 107 30.62 -6.19 -4.53
C ARG A 107 31.19 -7.40 -5.27
N TRP A 108 30.38 -8.45 -5.49
CA TRP A 108 30.83 -9.61 -6.28
C TRP A 108 31.12 -9.22 -7.72
N VAL A 109 30.25 -8.39 -8.29
CA VAL A 109 30.38 -7.95 -9.68
C VAL A 109 31.62 -7.09 -9.87
N GLN A 110 32.08 -6.30 -8.89
CA GLN A 110 33.25 -5.42 -9.06
C GLN A 110 34.54 -6.09 -9.58
N GLY A 111 34.71 -7.40 -9.35
CA GLY A 111 35.83 -8.20 -9.84
C GLY A 111 35.67 -8.76 -11.26
N ALA A 112 34.62 -8.38 -11.99
CA ALA A 112 34.37 -8.88 -13.34
C ALA A 112 35.46 -8.50 -14.34
N GLU A 113 35.67 -9.42 -15.30
CA GLU A 113 36.39 -9.15 -16.54
C GLU A 113 35.47 -8.39 -17.50
N LEU A 114 36.01 -7.37 -18.15
CA LEU A 114 35.28 -6.55 -19.11
C LEU A 114 35.75 -6.86 -20.52
N ALA A 115 34.85 -6.79 -21.49
CA ALA A 115 35.22 -6.77 -22.90
C ALA A 115 36.04 -5.51 -23.22
N VAL A 116 36.78 -5.54 -24.34
CA VAL A 116 37.53 -4.39 -24.84
C VAL A 116 36.57 -3.39 -25.48
N ASP A 117 36.74 -2.10 -25.18
CA ASP A 117 35.99 -1.03 -25.82
C ASP A 117 36.28 -1.02 -27.34
N ASP A 118 35.23 -1.11 -28.16
CA ASP A 118 35.36 -1.17 -29.64
C ASP A 118 34.55 -0.06 -30.36
N LEU A 119 34.02 0.91 -29.62
CA LEU A 119 33.13 1.94 -30.15
C LEU A 119 33.88 3.03 -30.95
N PRO A 120 33.57 3.21 -32.26
CA PRO A 120 34.14 4.27 -33.09
C PRO A 120 33.74 5.68 -32.63
N GLU A 121 34.58 6.68 -32.92
CA GLU A 121 34.38 8.07 -32.50
C GLU A 121 33.03 8.71 -32.90
N PRO A 122 32.50 8.51 -34.12
CA PRO A 122 31.17 9.03 -34.47
C PRO A 122 30.05 8.46 -33.60
N GLU A 123 30.13 7.19 -33.22
CA GLU A 123 29.14 6.55 -32.34
C GLU A 123 29.35 6.97 -30.89
N ARG A 124 30.61 7.15 -30.45
CA ARG A 124 30.94 7.71 -29.14
C ARG A 124 30.28 9.08 -28.93
N ARG A 125 30.33 9.96 -29.93
CA ARG A 125 29.63 11.26 -29.85
C ARG A 125 28.11 11.11 -29.71
N ARG A 126 27.50 10.17 -30.43
CA ARG A 126 26.05 9.88 -30.29
C ARG A 126 25.70 9.35 -28.91
N TYR A 127 26.56 8.51 -28.34
CA TYR A 127 26.43 8.04 -26.96
C TYR A 127 26.49 9.21 -25.97
N GLU A 128 27.45 10.14 -26.13
CA GLU A 128 27.53 11.33 -25.27
C GLU A 128 26.30 12.25 -25.41
N GLU A 129 25.82 12.48 -26.63
CA GLU A 129 24.63 13.29 -26.89
C GLU A 129 23.39 12.68 -26.22
N ALA A 130 23.20 11.36 -26.37
CA ALA A 130 22.12 10.65 -25.70
C ALA A 130 22.25 10.70 -24.17
N ARG A 131 23.46 10.51 -23.63
CA ARG A 131 23.74 10.61 -22.20
C ARG A 131 23.46 12.01 -21.66
N ALA A 132 23.90 13.06 -22.35
CA ALA A 132 23.68 14.45 -21.96
C ALA A 132 22.20 14.87 -22.03
N LEU A 133 21.40 14.25 -22.89
CA LEU A 133 19.94 14.43 -22.87
C LEU A 133 19.33 13.86 -21.59
N LEU A 134 19.83 12.73 -21.10
CA LEU A 134 19.26 11.99 -19.98
C LEU A 134 19.78 12.43 -18.61
N PHE A 135 21.04 12.89 -18.56
CA PHE A 135 21.76 13.14 -17.32
C PHE A 135 22.55 14.45 -17.38
N GLU A 136 22.68 15.08 -16.22
CA GLU A 136 23.55 16.23 -15.98
C GLU A 136 24.78 15.77 -15.19
N ASP A 137 25.97 16.17 -15.65
CA ASP A 137 27.21 15.88 -14.93
C ASP A 137 27.23 16.68 -13.62
N ALA A 138 27.28 15.98 -12.49
CA ALA A 138 27.38 16.64 -11.19
C ALA A 138 28.71 17.40 -11.09
N SER A 139 28.60 18.70 -10.79
CA SER A 139 29.74 19.56 -10.47
C SER A 139 30.53 18.94 -9.31
N GLY A 140 31.72 18.38 -9.58
CA GLY A 140 32.59 17.79 -8.55
C GLY A 140 32.60 16.26 -8.46
N GLY A 141 32.12 15.54 -9.49
CA GLY A 141 32.25 14.08 -9.55
C GLY A 141 31.30 13.31 -8.64
N GLY A 142 30.19 13.95 -8.27
CA GLY A 142 29.06 13.29 -7.61
C GLY A 142 28.31 12.31 -8.55
N PRO A 143 27.29 11.62 -8.03
CA PRO A 143 26.39 10.79 -8.84
C PRO A 143 25.68 11.62 -9.92
N LEU A 144 25.22 10.97 -10.99
CA LEU A 144 24.64 11.67 -12.13
C LEU A 144 23.26 12.18 -11.76
N ALA A 145 23.03 13.49 -11.90
CA ALA A 145 21.69 14.02 -11.75
C ALA A 145 20.88 13.70 -13.02
N TYR A 146 19.58 13.43 -12.88
CA TYR A 146 18.71 13.36 -14.04
C TYR A 146 18.59 14.75 -14.68
N SER A 147 18.61 14.81 -16.00
CA SER A 147 18.25 16.06 -16.67
C SER A 147 16.79 16.38 -16.41
N ARG A 148 16.42 17.66 -16.48
CA ARG A 148 15.01 18.07 -16.39
C ARG A 148 14.11 17.34 -17.41
N ILE A 149 14.61 17.09 -18.62
CA ILE A 149 13.87 16.36 -19.67
C ILE A 149 13.56 14.94 -19.19
N TYR A 150 14.53 14.27 -18.58
CA TYR A 150 14.34 12.91 -18.11
C TYR A 150 13.45 12.86 -16.85
N GLU A 151 13.53 13.85 -15.98
CA GLU A 151 12.60 14.00 -14.84
C GLU A 151 11.15 14.19 -15.31
N ASP A 152 10.90 15.06 -16.29
CA ASP A 152 9.58 15.28 -16.88
C ASP A 152 9.04 13.99 -17.52
N TYR A 153 9.89 13.25 -18.24
CA TYR A 153 9.56 11.93 -18.78
C TYR A 153 9.14 10.94 -17.69
N LEU A 154 9.94 10.81 -16.62
CA LEU A 154 9.68 9.86 -15.52
C LEU A 154 8.38 10.21 -14.78
N SER A 155 8.15 11.50 -14.53
CA SER A 155 6.93 12.01 -13.89
C SER A 155 5.68 11.70 -14.74
N ALA A 156 5.71 12.01 -16.03
CA ALA A 156 4.59 11.76 -16.92
C ALA A 156 4.34 10.25 -17.15
N ALA A 157 5.40 9.44 -17.25
CA ALA A 157 5.31 7.99 -17.32
C ALA A 157 4.65 7.41 -16.06
N GLN A 158 5.02 7.90 -14.87
CA GLN A 158 4.41 7.51 -13.61
C GLN A 158 2.92 7.87 -13.57
N ALA A 159 2.54 9.07 -14.01
CA ALA A 159 1.15 9.50 -14.07
C ALA A 159 0.31 8.60 -15.00
N TYR A 160 0.84 8.23 -16.17
CA TYR A 160 0.18 7.29 -17.09
C TYR A 160 0.02 5.89 -16.48
N ARG A 161 1.09 5.32 -15.92
CA ARG A 161 1.02 3.99 -15.27
C ARG A 161 0.03 3.98 -14.11
N ALA A 162 0.00 5.07 -13.34
CA ALA A 162 -1.03 5.25 -12.33
C ALA A 162 -2.40 5.22 -13.02
N ALA A 163 -2.73 6.11 -13.96
CA ALA A 163 -4.05 6.12 -14.62
C ALA A 163 -4.48 4.73 -15.12
N GLN A 164 -3.58 4.02 -15.81
CA GLN A 164 -3.81 2.67 -16.31
C GLN A 164 -4.11 1.66 -15.20
N ALA A 165 -3.32 1.65 -14.11
CA ALA A 165 -3.57 0.77 -12.97
C ALA A 165 -4.94 1.02 -12.31
N HIS A 166 -5.46 2.25 -12.35
CA HIS A 166 -6.79 2.56 -11.80
C HIS A 166 -7.89 1.94 -12.67
N TYR A 167 -7.77 2.15 -13.99
CA TYR A 167 -8.68 1.59 -14.97
C TYR A 167 -8.72 0.06 -14.87
N ASP A 168 -7.56 -0.59 -14.89
CA ASP A 168 -7.47 -2.05 -14.81
C ASP A 168 -7.96 -2.60 -13.47
N GLN A 169 -7.72 -1.88 -12.36
CA GLN A 169 -8.23 -2.27 -11.05
C GLN A 169 -9.77 -2.35 -11.04
N LEU A 170 -10.45 -1.28 -11.47
CA LEU A 170 -11.91 -1.19 -11.46
C LEU A 170 -12.54 -2.16 -12.46
N ARG A 171 -11.96 -2.28 -13.66
CA ARG A 171 -12.36 -3.29 -14.64
C ARG A 171 -12.31 -4.69 -14.03
N HIS A 172 -11.17 -5.06 -13.45
CA HIS A 172 -10.97 -6.40 -12.92
C HIS A 172 -11.88 -6.68 -11.72
N THR A 173 -12.12 -5.70 -10.84
CA THR A 173 -13.08 -5.87 -9.74
C THR A 173 -14.50 -6.09 -10.27
N ALA A 174 -14.95 -5.34 -11.28
CA ALA A 174 -16.28 -5.50 -11.88
C ALA A 174 -16.44 -6.84 -12.63
N GLU A 175 -15.40 -7.31 -13.32
CA GLU A 175 -15.40 -8.59 -14.03
C GLU A 175 -15.52 -9.79 -13.09
N LEU A 176 -14.81 -9.76 -11.94
CA LEU A 176 -14.84 -10.83 -10.95
C LEU A 176 -16.06 -10.76 -10.02
N SER A 177 -16.58 -9.57 -9.77
CA SER A 177 -17.68 -9.43 -8.81
C SER A 177 -18.99 -10.00 -9.36
N HIS A 178 -19.71 -10.70 -8.50
CA HIS A 178 -21.09 -11.10 -8.70
C HIS A 178 -22.10 -10.01 -8.31
N ASP A 179 -21.62 -8.90 -7.74
CA ASP A 179 -22.42 -7.76 -7.36
C ASP A 179 -22.83 -6.94 -8.61
N PRO A 180 -24.14 -6.83 -8.93
CA PRO A 180 -24.59 -6.03 -10.06
C PRO A 180 -24.27 -4.54 -9.89
N GLU A 181 -24.15 -4.00 -8.68
CA GLU A 181 -23.83 -2.59 -8.46
C GLU A 181 -22.38 -2.26 -8.80
N GLU A 182 -21.43 -3.15 -8.50
CA GLU A 182 -20.03 -2.99 -8.94
C GLU A 182 -19.91 -2.98 -10.47
N ARG A 183 -20.71 -3.79 -11.17
CA ARG A 183 -20.75 -3.78 -12.64
C ARG A 183 -21.35 -2.50 -13.19
N ARG A 184 -22.48 -2.04 -12.64
CA ARG A 184 -23.09 -0.75 -13.05
C ARG A 184 -22.18 0.43 -12.73
N ARG A 185 -21.45 0.37 -11.62
CA ARG A 185 -20.46 1.38 -11.25
C ARG A 185 -19.37 1.47 -12.30
N TRP A 186 -18.79 0.34 -12.70
CA TRP A 186 -17.82 0.29 -13.79
C TRP A 186 -18.38 0.87 -15.09
N GLU A 187 -19.59 0.50 -15.50
CA GLU A 187 -20.22 1.05 -16.71
C GLU A 187 -20.37 2.58 -16.68
N ARG A 188 -20.62 3.16 -15.49
CA ARG A 188 -20.69 4.62 -15.32
C ARG A 188 -19.31 5.29 -15.32
N GLU A 189 -18.33 4.68 -14.68
CA GLU A 189 -16.99 5.27 -14.48
C GLU A 189 -16.01 5.03 -15.64
N GLU A 190 -16.21 3.97 -16.44
CA GLU A 190 -15.31 3.58 -17.53
C GLU A 190 -14.96 4.73 -18.50
N PRO A 191 -15.92 5.55 -18.99
CA PRO A 191 -15.60 6.56 -19.98
C PRO A 191 -14.65 7.64 -19.45
N GLU A 192 -14.81 8.03 -18.18
CA GLU A 192 -13.96 9.01 -17.50
C GLU A 192 -12.56 8.43 -17.25
N LEU A 193 -12.48 7.19 -16.75
CA LEU A 193 -11.21 6.51 -16.51
C LEU A 193 -10.42 6.30 -17.82
N ALA A 194 -11.11 5.91 -18.89
CA ALA A 194 -10.52 5.78 -20.21
C ALA A 194 -10.02 7.13 -20.74
N ALA A 195 -10.77 8.21 -20.52
CA ALA A 195 -10.35 9.56 -20.87
C ALA A 195 -9.11 10.00 -20.08
N ALA A 196 -9.05 9.71 -18.77
CA ALA A 196 -7.91 9.99 -17.93
C ALA A 196 -6.64 9.23 -18.41
N CYS A 197 -6.77 7.95 -18.78
CA CYS A 197 -5.66 7.18 -19.36
C CYS A 197 -5.15 7.79 -20.66
N ARG A 198 -6.05 8.18 -21.57
CA ARG A 198 -5.67 8.85 -22.83
C ARG A 198 -4.99 10.20 -22.58
N ALA A 199 -5.50 11.00 -21.64
CA ALA A 199 -4.91 12.30 -21.29
C ALA A 199 -3.51 12.14 -20.69
N ALA A 200 -3.33 11.19 -19.76
CA ALA A 200 -2.03 10.91 -19.15
C ALA A 200 -1.01 10.37 -20.18
N ARG A 201 -1.47 9.52 -21.12
CA ARG A 201 -0.63 9.06 -22.23
C ARG A 201 -0.19 10.21 -23.13
N HIS A 202 -1.12 11.09 -23.50
CA HIS A 202 -0.81 12.26 -24.32
C HIS A 202 0.19 13.20 -23.63
N ALA A 203 0.03 13.42 -22.32
CA ALA A 203 0.98 14.19 -21.52
C ALA A 203 2.38 13.54 -21.50
N TRP A 204 2.46 12.21 -21.41
CA TRP A 204 3.72 11.50 -21.51
C TRP A 204 4.39 11.64 -22.89
N GLU A 205 3.62 11.48 -23.96
CA GLU A 205 4.10 11.66 -25.33
C GLU A 205 4.58 13.10 -25.60
N SER A 206 3.82 14.11 -25.14
CA SER A 206 4.11 15.52 -25.40
C SER A 206 5.04 16.16 -24.36
N LEU A 207 4.59 16.35 -23.12
CA LEU A 207 5.36 16.99 -22.05
C LEU A 207 6.56 16.14 -21.65
N GLY A 208 6.37 14.83 -21.53
CA GLY A 208 7.44 13.89 -21.21
C GLY A 208 8.40 13.60 -22.38
N ARG A 209 8.14 14.14 -23.60
CA ARG A 209 8.97 13.93 -24.80
C ARG A 209 9.33 12.46 -25.02
N LYS A 210 8.35 11.57 -24.82
CA LYS A 210 8.52 10.11 -24.77
C LYS A 210 9.45 9.57 -25.86
N ASP A 211 9.15 9.87 -27.12
CA ASP A 211 9.89 9.34 -28.27
C ASP A 211 11.36 9.78 -28.33
N GLU A 212 11.68 10.96 -27.80
CA GLU A 212 13.05 11.45 -27.77
C GLU A 212 13.86 10.80 -26.66
N VAL A 213 13.27 10.70 -25.47
CA VAL A 213 13.91 10.04 -24.32
C VAL A 213 14.08 8.54 -24.57
N GLU A 214 13.07 7.84 -25.11
CA GLU A 214 13.18 6.42 -25.43
C GLU A 214 14.25 6.15 -26.51
N ARG A 215 14.38 7.03 -27.51
CA ARG A 215 15.48 6.94 -28.49
C ARG A 215 16.85 7.18 -27.87
N ALA A 216 16.95 8.10 -26.91
CA ALA A 216 18.20 8.35 -26.19
C ALA A 216 18.57 7.17 -25.30
N LEU A 217 17.60 6.56 -24.60
CA LEU A 217 17.79 5.35 -23.81
C LEU A 217 18.27 4.19 -24.70
N ASP A 218 17.57 3.89 -25.80
CA ASP A 218 17.99 2.85 -26.76
C ASP A 218 19.41 3.10 -27.31
N THR A 219 19.72 4.35 -27.64
CA THR A 219 21.06 4.73 -28.12
C THR A 219 22.12 4.54 -27.04
N LYS A 220 21.82 4.95 -25.79
CA LYS A 220 22.70 4.78 -24.65
C LYS A 220 22.98 3.30 -24.39
N ASP A 221 21.93 2.47 -24.36
CA ASP A 221 22.03 1.05 -24.04
C ASP A 221 22.79 0.29 -25.13
N ARG A 222 22.41 0.49 -26.40
CA ARG A 222 23.05 -0.19 -27.54
C ARG A 222 24.53 0.18 -27.69
N LEU A 223 24.87 1.47 -27.59
CA LEU A 223 26.25 1.92 -27.76
C LEU A 223 27.07 1.76 -26.47
N GLY A 224 26.44 1.83 -25.30
CA GLY A 224 27.07 1.59 -24.00
C GLY A 224 27.56 0.17 -23.83
N ALA A 225 26.88 -0.82 -24.43
CA ALA A 225 27.35 -2.21 -24.46
C ALA A 225 28.72 -2.39 -25.16
N ARG A 226 29.13 -1.43 -25.98
CA ARG A 226 30.43 -1.37 -26.70
C ARG A 226 31.46 -0.47 -26.01
N LEU A 227 31.10 0.11 -24.87
CA LEU A 227 31.96 0.91 -23.99
C LEU A 227 31.97 0.33 -22.55
N PRO A 228 32.18 -0.98 -22.36
CA PRO A 228 32.13 -1.61 -21.05
C PRO A 228 33.06 -0.95 -20.03
N ALA A 229 34.28 -0.57 -20.40
CA ALA A 229 35.23 0.03 -19.45
C ALA A 229 34.69 1.35 -18.88
N ARG A 230 34.02 2.14 -19.72
CA ARG A 230 33.42 3.41 -19.31
C ARG A 230 32.17 3.21 -18.45
N VAL A 231 31.23 2.38 -18.89
CA VAL A 231 30.00 2.07 -18.12
C VAL A 231 30.39 1.54 -16.74
N TRP A 232 31.42 0.69 -16.68
CA TRP A 232 31.93 0.16 -15.42
C TRP A 232 32.62 1.19 -14.54
N ALA A 233 33.37 2.11 -15.14
CA ALA A 233 33.98 3.22 -14.41
C ALA A 233 32.91 4.17 -13.84
N GLU A 234 31.81 4.40 -14.56
CA GLU A 234 30.64 5.14 -14.06
C GLU A 234 30.00 4.40 -12.88
N PHE A 235 29.74 3.10 -13.00
CA PHE A 235 29.21 2.28 -11.90
C PHE A 235 30.12 2.26 -10.66
N ARG A 236 31.43 2.06 -10.82
CA ARG A 236 32.38 2.09 -9.69
C ARG A 236 32.45 3.46 -9.01
N ARG A 237 32.23 4.54 -9.77
CA ARG A 237 32.13 5.89 -9.21
C ARG A 237 30.84 6.07 -8.41
N SER A 238 29.72 5.55 -8.88
CA SER A 238 28.44 5.65 -8.17
C SER A 238 28.38 4.75 -6.93
N PHE A 239 29.04 3.58 -6.97
CA PHE A 239 29.13 2.68 -5.82
C PHE A 239 30.47 1.98 -5.70
N ASP A 240 31.16 2.32 -4.61
CA ASP A 240 32.28 1.58 -4.06
C ASP A 240 31.92 1.14 -2.63
N PRO A 241 31.82 -0.18 -2.34
CA PRO A 241 31.51 -0.66 -1.01
C PRO A 241 32.63 -0.37 0.00
N ARG A 242 33.84 -0.02 -0.44
CA ARG A 242 34.97 0.35 0.43
C ARG A 242 34.90 1.80 0.89
N ARG A 243 34.20 2.66 0.14
CA ARG A 243 34.01 4.07 0.45
C ARG A 243 33.05 4.24 1.62
N ALA A 244 33.53 4.84 2.72
CA ALA A 244 32.75 5.01 3.94
C ALA A 244 31.54 5.93 3.77
N ASP A 245 31.60 6.89 2.85
CA ASP A 245 30.56 7.89 2.57
C ASP A 245 29.30 7.31 1.92
N HIS A 246 29.37 6.11 1.34
CA HIS A 246 28.18 5.41 0.83
C HIS A 246 27.36 4.72 1.94
N TRP A 247 27.94 4.56 3.13
CA TRP A 247 27.29 3.84 4.22
C TRP A 247 26.75 4.79 5.26
N ARG A 248 25.60 4.44 5.83
CA ARG A 248 25.11 4.99 7.08
C ARG A 248 25.10 3.91 8.15
N THR A 249 25.18 4.34 9.39
CA THR A 249 25.06 3.48 10.57
C THR A 249 23.73 3.80 11.23
N SER A 250 22.87 2.80 11.37
CA SER A 250 21.60 2.95 12.07
C SER A 250 21.79 3.09 13.58
N PRO A 251 20.75 3.51 14.33
CA PRO A 251 20.83 3.64 15.79
C PRO A 251 21.25 2.36 16.54
N ASN A 252 21.06 1.18 15.92
CA ASN A 252 21.47 -0.12 16.45
C ASN A 252 22.92 -0.51 16.07
N GLY A 253 23.65 0.32 15.33
CA GLY A 253 25.03 0.06 14.88
C GLY A 253 25.16 -0.72 13.57
N GLU A 254 24.06 -1.11 12.92
CA GLU A 254 24.10 -1.79 11.63
C GLU A 254 24.46 -0.83 10.49
N ARG A 255 25.27 -1.29 9.54
CA ARG A 255 25.64 -0.50 8.36
C ARG A 255 24.70 -0.83 7.20
N TYR A 256 24.19 0.20 6.56
CA TYR A 256 23.32 0.07 5.39
C TYR A 256 23.68 1.11 4.33
N VAL A 257 23.30 0.86 3.08
CA VAL A 257 23.44 1.81 1.98
C VAL A 257 22.10 2.52 1.78
N PRO A 258 22.00 3.84 2.02
CA PRO A 258 20.72 4.54 2.02
C PRO A 258 19.95 4.37 0.71
N THR A 259 18.68 4.00 0.85
CA THR A 259 17.76 3.78 -0.26
C THR A 259 16.43 4.41 0.07
N TYR A 260 15.84 5.05 -0.93
CA TYR A 260 14.70 5.94 -0.78
C TYR A 260 13.56 5.47 -1.71
N TYR A 261 12.50 6.25 -1.76
CA TYR A 261 11.44 6.08 -2.75
C TYR A 261 11.05 7.40 -3.39
N ARG A 262 10.41 7.33 -4.56
CA ARG A 262 9.91 8.49 -5.33
C ARG A 262 8.45 8.28 -5.77
N PRO A 263 7.62 9.35 -5.76
CA PRO A 263 7.91 10.69 -5.24
C PRO A 263 8.06 10.69 -3.72
N ALA A 264 8.89 11.60 -3.20
CA ALA A 264 9.04 11.77 -1.75
C ALA A 264 7.72 12.21 -1.08
N THR A 265 6.87 12.92 -1.83
CA THR A 265 5.54 13.37 -1.45
C THR A 265 4.46 12.29 -1.57
N ALA A 266 4.81 11.02 -1.83
CA ALA A 266 3.82 9.95 -2.03
C ALA A 266 2.85 9.79 -0.84
N LEU A 267 3.28 10.15 0.38
CA LEU A 267 2.43 10.07 1.57
C LEU A 267 1.39 11.19 1.64
N ASP A 268 1.66 12.33 1.01
CA ASP A 268 0.78 13.51 0.93
C ASP A 268 -0.08 13.53 -0.34
N GLY A 269 0.32 12.74 -1.34
CA GLY A 269 -0.39 12.65 -2.61
C GLY A 269 -1.75 11.98 -2.51
N THR A 270 -2.42 11.83 -3.65
CA THR A 270 -3.69 11.11 -3.74
C THR A 270 -3.44 9.60 -3.64
N TRP A 271 -4.06 8.96 -2.64
CA TRP A 271 -4.10 7.51 -2.52
C TRP A 271 -5.36 6.98 -3.18
N ARG A 272 -5.28 5.76 -3.67
CA ARG A 272 -6.39 5.12 -4.36
C ARG A 272 -7.02 4.08 -3.48
N ARG A 273 -8.35 4.07 -3.43
CA ARG A 273 -9.07 3.07 -2.68
C ARG A 273 -9.23 1.79 -3.48
N VAL A 274 -8.92 0.68 -2.85
CA VAL A 274 -9.24 -0.67 -3.31
C VAL A 274 -10.35 -1.19 -2.41
N ARG A 275 -11.37 -1.81 -3.04
CA ARG A 275 -12.39 -2.62 -2.38
C ARG A 275 -12.35 -4.01 -2.99
N LEU A 276 -12.22 -5.01 -2.13
CA LEU A 276 -12.22 -6.43 -2.48
C LEU A 276 -13.39 -7.10 -1.76
N PRO A 277 -14.53 -7.25 -2.44
CA PRO A 277 -15.64 -8.08 -1.96
C PRO A 277 -15.19 -9.52 -1.69
N ARG A 278 -15.92 -10.22 -0.82
CA ARG A 278 -15.62 -11.59 -0.42
C ARG A 278 -15.49 -12.56 -1.60
N ASP A 279 -16.44 -12.53 -2.53
CA ASP A 279 -16.43 -13.36 -3.74
C ASP A 279 -15.18 -13.11 -4.58
N VAL A 280 -14.81 -11.84 -4.77
CA VAL A 280 -13.57 -11.45 -5.47
C VAL A 280 -12.32 -11.95 -4.72
N LEU A 281 -12.27 -11.84 -3.39
CA LEU A 281 -11.15 -12.35 -2.58
C LEU A 281 -10.98 -13.86 -2.71
N VAL A 282 -12.08 -14.61 -2.63
CA VAL A 282 -12.07 -16.07 -2.77
C VAL A 282 -11.62 -16.47 -4.17
N GLU A 283 -12.22 -15.88 -5.21
CA GLU A 283 -11.88 -16.20 -6.60
C GLU A 283 -10.41 -15.88 -6.91
N LEU A 284 -9.90 -14.75 -6.43
CA LEU A 284 -8.49 -14.39 -6.60
C LEU A 284 -7.56 -15.36 -5.87
N ALA A 285 -7.90 -15.75 -4.63
CA ALA A 285 -7.11 -16.71 -3.86
C ALA A 285 -7.08 -18.10 -4.53
N GLU A 286 -8.20 -18.54 -5.10
CA GLU A 286 -8.32 -19.80 -5.84
C GLU A 286 -7.50 -19.76 -7.14
N ARG A 287 -7.60 -18.68 -7.93
CA ARG A 287 -6.87 -18.50 -9.19
C ARG A 287 -5.35 -18.47 -9.03
N ASP A 288 -4.85 -17.90 -7.94
CA ASP A 288 -3.41 -17.88 -7.63
C ASP A 288 -2.88 -19.27 -7.26
N GLY A 289 -3.76 -20.26 -7.07
CA GLY A 289 -3.39 -21.68 -6.88
C GLY A 289 -2.56 -21.92 -5.63
N GLY A 290 -2.65 -21.04 -4.64
CA GLY A 290 -1.83 -21.10 -3.42
C GLY A 290 -0.34 -20.82 -3.64
N ARG A 291 0.07 -20.21 -4.78
CA ARG A 291 1.48 -19.76 -4.98
C ARG A 291 1.93 -18.80 -3.86
N THR A 292 1.00 -18.10 -3.23
CA THR A 292 1.23 -17.14 -2.14
C THR A 292 1.46 -17.75 -0.77
N LEU A 293 0.68 -18.77 -0.39
CA LEU A 293 0.59 -19.16 1.02
C LEU A 293 1.53 -20.35 1.28
N PRO A 294 2.31 -20.32 2.37
CA PRO A 294 2.84 -21.53 2.95
C PRO A 294 1.72 -22.57 3.05
N ARG A 295 1.99 -23.81 2.61
CA ARG A 295 1.03 -24.93 2.66
C ARG A 295 0.46 -25.18 4.06
N ASP A 296 1.10 -24.61 5.08
CA ASP A 296 0.78 -24.79 6.48
C ASP A 296 -0.21 -23.74 7.04
N LEU A 297 -0.62 -22.74 6.24
CA LEU A 297 -1.62 -21.77 6.69
C LEU A 297 -3.05 -22.34 6.65
N PRO A 298 -3.92 -22.02 7.62
CA PRO A 298 -5.31 -22.46 7.61
C PRO A 298 -6.02 -22.02 6.34
N THR A 299 -6.67 -22.94 5.63
CA THR A 299 -7.27 -22.67 4.31
C THR A 299 -8.73 -22.21 4.34
N GLY A 300 -9.30 -21.97 5.53
CA GLY A 300 -10.69 -21.57 5.67
C GLY A 300 -10.85 -20.06 5.77
N LEU A 301 -11.53 -19.43 4.81
CA LEU A 301 -11.98 -18.05 4.93
C LEU A 301 -13.07 -17.95 6.01
N ASP A 302 -12.84 -17.09 7.00
CA ASP A 302 -13.84 -16.68 7.96
C ASP A 302 -15.07 -16.17 7.21
N SER A 303 -16.13 -16.97 7.27
CA SER A 303 -17.40 -16.70 6.59
C SER A 303 -18.04 -15.35 6.97
N SER A 304 -17.59 -14.74 8.07
CA SER A 304 -18.03 -13.40 8.46
C SER A 304 -17.43 -12.30 7.56
N VAL A 305 -16.26 -12.49 6.94
CA VAL A 305 -15.65 -11.44 6.09
C VAL A 305 -16.53 -11.16 4.89
N THR A 306 -16.90 -9.91 4.72
CA THR A 306 -17.71 -9.42 3.59
C THR A 306 -16.89 -8.67 2.56
N ALA A 307 -15.92 -7.87 3.02
CA ALA A 307 -15.01 -7.14 2.14
C ALA A 307 -13.74 -6.73 2.88
N VAL A 308 -12.71 -6.42 2.11
CA VAL A 308 -11.50 -5.72 2.58
C VAL A 308 -11.33 -4.45 1.76
N THR A 309 -11.09 -3.33 2.43
CA THR A 309 -10.80 -2.05 1.79
C THR A 309 -9.47 -1.51 2.27
N PHE A 310 -8.76 -0.80 1.41
CA PHE A 310 -7.55 -0.06 1.79
C PHE A 310 -7.23 1.00 0.76
N ASP A 311 -6.55 2.05 1.17
CA ASP A 311 -5.98 3.03 0.29
C ASP A 311 -4.55 2.60 -0.07
N TYR A 312 -4.13 2.73 -1.33
CA TYR A 312 -2.77 2.38 -1.75
C TYR A 312 -2.14 3.43 -2.68
N CYS A 313 -0.80 3.43 -2.70
CA CYS A 313 0.00 4.09 -3.71
C CYS A 313 1.22 3.24 -4.07
N VAL A 314 1.77 3.45 -5.27
CA VAL A 314 2.96 2.73 -5.76
C VAL A 314 4.11 3.72 -5.86
N VAL A 315 5.22 3.40 -5.19
CA VAL A 315 6.42 4.24 -5.18
C VAL A 315 7.58 3.52 -5.86
N GLN A 316 8.43 4.27 -6.57
CA GLN A 316 9.64 3.73 -7.19
C GLN A 316 10.77 3.74 -6.16
N VAL A 317 11.52 2.64 -6.04
CA VAL A 317 12.72 2.59 -5.19
C VAL A 317 13.85 3.37 -5.85
N VAL A 318 14.46 4.29 -5.10
CA VAL A 318 15.57 5.12 -5.57
C VAL A 318 16.83 4.75 -4.81
N ARG A 319 17.88 4.41 -5.56
CA ARG A 319 19.21 4.08 -5.05
C ARG A 319 20.21 5.09 -5.62
N PRO A 320 20.55 6.16 -4.89
CA PRO A 320 21.52 7.15 -5.37
C PRO A 320 22.90 6.56 -5.70
N TRP A 321 23.19 5.39 -5.16
CA TRP A 321 24.41 4.63 -5.42
C TRP A 321 24.29 3.67 -6.62
N PHE A 322 23.09 3.43 -7.15
CA PHE A 322 22.84 2.42 -8.18
C PHE A 322 21.80 2.87 -9.22
N GLU A 323 22.21 3.80 -10.07
CA GLU A 323 21.31 4.58 -10.93
C GLU A 323 20.86 3.85 -12.22
N SER A 324 21.47 2.73 -12.59
CA SER A 324 21.02 1.93 -13.75
C SER A 324 21.41 0.45 -13.58
N PRO A 325 20.64 -0.30 -12.75
CA PRO A 325 20.96 -1.70 -12.49
C PRO A 325 20.98 -2.58 -13.75
N MET A 326 20.11 -2.28 -14.71
CA MET A 326 20.00 -3.05 -15.96
C MET A 326 21.16 -2.80 -16.92
N ASP A 327 21.75 -1.60 -16.93
CA ASP A 327 22.97 -1.32 -17.69
C ASP A 327 24.14 -2.18 -17.18
N LEU A 328 24.15 -2.47 -15.87
CA LEU A 328 25.12 -3.38 -15.28
C LEU A 328 24.74 -4.84 -15.53
N PHE A 329 23.61 -5.30 -15.01
CA PHE A 329 23.26 -6.72 -14.99
C PHE A 329 22.82 -7.26 -16.35
N GLY A 330 22.22 -6.43 -17.20
CA GLY A 330 21.82 -6.80 -18.56
C GLY A 330 22.95 -6.65 -19.59
N SER A 331 24.09 -6.06 -19.22
CA SER A 331 25.22 -5.94 -20.13
C SER A 331 25.84 -7.30 -20.43
N ARG A 332 26.08 -7.54 -21.72
CA ARG A 332 26.76 -8.72 -22.25
C ARG A 332 28.28 -8.51 -22.37
N ALA A 333 28.77 -7.36 -21.92
CA ALA A 333 30.16 -6.92 -22.06
C ALA A 333 31.00 -7.10 -20.78
N TRP A 334 30.53 -7.95 -19.86
CA TRP A 334 31.30 -8.40 -18.70
C TRP A 334 31.07 -9.89 -18.41
N ARG A 335 31.99 -10.50 -17.67
CA ARG A 335 31.87 -11.87 -17.14
C ARG A 335 32.62 -12.02 -15.82
N PHE A 336 32.30 -13.04 -15.04
CA PHE A 336 33.13 -13.38 -13.89
C PHE A 336 34.49 -13.92 -14.33
N ALA A 337 35.51 -13.70 -13.51
CA ALA A 337 36.80 -14.36 -13.68
C ALA A 337 36.63 -15.87 -13.44
N GLY A 338 36.91 -16.68 -14.46
CA GLY A 338 36.75 -18.14 -14.39
C GLY A 338 35.30 -18.64 -14.58
N ALA A 339 35.05 -19.88 -14.13
CA ALA A 339 33.80 -20.60 -14.37
C ALA A 339 32.77 -20.42 -13.24
N GLU A 340 32.64 -19.20 -12.69
CA GLU A 340 31.62 -18.94 -11.68
C GLU A 340 30.20 -19.05 -12.27
N PRO A 341 29.22 -19.56 -11.49
CA PRO A 341 27.84 -19.59 -11.92
C PRO A 341 27.30 -18.16 -12.08
N PRO A 342 26.37 -17.94 -13.02
CA PRO A 342 25.77 -16.64 -13.21
C PRO A 342 24.98 -16.19 -11.96
N LEU A 343 24.79 -14.88 -11.82
CA LEU A 343 23.88 -14.28 -10.86
C LEU A 343 22.44 -14.73 -11.10
N SER A 344 22.01 -14.73 -12.35
CA SER A 344 20.72 -15.27 -12.80
C SER A 344 20.90 -16.06 -14.09
N ASP A 345 20.12 -17.12 -14.27
CA ASP A 345 20.03 -17.88 -15.52
C ASP A 345 19.05 -17.29 -16.54
N GLY A 346 18.20 -16.34 -16.12
CA GLY A 346 17.14 -15.74 -16.94
C GLY A 346 15.98 -16.68 -17.28
N ALA A 347 15.84 -17.81 -16.60
CA ALA A 347 14.73 -18.75 -16.79
C ALA A 347 13.40 -18.24 -16.19
N ASP A 348 12.31 -18.97 -16.39
CA ASP A 348 11.01 -18.73 -15.75
C ASP A 348 10.52 -20.01 -15.02
N PRO A 349 10.58 -20.08 -13.67
CA PRO A 349 11.13 -19.07 -12.77
C PRO A 349 12.66 -18.97 -12.85
N PRO A 350 13.27 -17.79 -12.62
CA PRO A 350 14.71 -17.63 -12.67
C PRO A 350 15.40 -18.24 -11.45
N GLU A 351 16.59 -18.78 -11.66
CA GLU A 351 17.47 -19.33 -10.61
C GLU A 351 18.80 -18.57 -10.54
N GLY A 352 19.44 -18.59 -9.36
CA GLY A 352 20.77 -18.02 -9.14
C GLY A 352 20.92 -17.24 -7.83
N ARG A 353 22.07 -16.56 -7.69
CA ARG A 353 22.42 -15.76 -6.50
C ARG A 353 21.67 -14.43 -6.41
N CYS A 354 21.22 -13.90 -7.54
CA CYS A 354 20.44 -12.68 -7.66
C CYS A 354 19.55 -12.82 -8.89
N THR A 355 18.29 -13.19 -8.68
CA THR A 355 17.33 -13.41 -9.78
C THR A 355 16.53 -12.16 -10.13
N GLY A 356 16.56 -11.16 -9.25
CA GLY A 356 15.85 -9.90 -9.40
C GLY A 356 16.08 -8.98 -8.21
N TYR A 357 15.64 -7.74 -8.35
CA TYR A 357 15.73 -6.71 -7.32
C TYR A 357 14.44 -5.88 -7.23
N VAL A 358 14.14 -5.33 -6.05
CA VAL A 358 12.94 -4.51 -5.84
C VAL A 358 13.04 -3.22 -6.67
N GLU A 359 12.13 -2.99 -7.61
CA GLU A 359 12.08 -1.74 -8.38
C GLU A 359 11.01 -0.79 -7.85
N ARG A 360 9.86 -1.33 -7.45
CA ARG A 360 8.75 -0.57 -6.90
C ARG A 360 8.19 -1.23 -5.65
N ILE A 361 7.53 -0.44 -4.83
CA ILE A 361 6.89 -0.88 -3.59
C ILE A 361 5.46 -0.37 -3.57
N VAL A 362 4.53 -1.20 -3.11
CA VAL A 362 3.15 -0.80 -2.85
C VAL A 362 2.99 -0.47 -1.38
N LEU A 363 2.64 0.78 -1.11
CA LEU A 363 2.27 1.27 0.20
C LEU A 363 0.74 1.22 0.34
N ALA A 364 0.24 0.84 1.51
CA ALA A 364 -1.19 0.90 1.84
C ALA A 364 -1.45 1.55 3.21
N ARG A 365 -2.63 2.15 3.38
CA ARG A 365 -3.11 2.72 4.65
C ARG A 365 -4.63 2.56 4.74
N ASP A 366 -5.21 2.90 5.90
CA ASP A 366 -6.66 2.79 6.14
C ASP A 366 -7.20 1.39 5.78
N VAL A 367 -6.48 0.35 6.22
CA VAL A 367 -6.85 -1.04 5.94
C VAL A 367 -8.03 -1.41 6.82
N ARG A 368 -9.17 -1.75 6.20
CA ARG A 368 -10.39 -2.15 6.89
C ARG A 368 -10.83 -3.54 6.46
N VAL A 369 -11.11 -4.38 7.44
CA VAL A 369 -11.75 -5.69 7.25
C VAL A 369 -13.18 -5.58 7.74
N ILE A 370 -14.13 -5.74 6.83
CA ILE A 370 -15.55 -5.57 7.12
C ILE A 370 -16.18 -6.95 7.26
N ARG A 371 -16.78 -7.21 8.43
CA ARG A 371 -17.36 -8.50 8.77
C ARG A 371 -18.84 -8.38 9.07
N ARG A 372 -19.60 -9.39 8.66
CA ARG A 372 -20.98 -9.62 9.11
C ARG A 372 -20.94 -10.16 10.53
N VAL A 373 -21.66 -9.51 11.45
CA VAL A 373 -21.87 -10.08 12.77
C VAL A 373 -22.81 -11.28 12.62
N ILE A 374 -22.27 -12.50 12.68
CA ILE A 374 -23.08 -13.71 12.70
C ILE A 374 -23.64 -13.84 14.13
N GLU A 375 -24.96 -13.73 14.27
CA GLU A 375 -25.70 -13.77 15.54
C GLU A 375 -25.50 -15.06 16.37
N ALA A 376 -24.77 -16.05 15.87
CA ALA A 376 -24.37 -17.24 16.63
C ALA A 376 -23.61 -16.92 17.93
N LEU A 377 -23.05 -15.70 18.07
CA LEU A 377 -22.49 -15.19 19.32
C LEU A 377 -23.54 -15.01 20.45
N SER A 378 -24.83 -14.96 20.14
CA SER A 378 -25.91 -14.90 21.13
C SER A 378 -26.22 -16.26 21.78
N ALA A 379 -25.69 -17.37 21.25
CA ALA A 379 -25.96 -18.73 21.74
C ALA A 379 -24.95 -19.28 22.77
N GLY A 380 -23.98 -18.47 23.24
CA GLY A 380 -23.10 -18.84 24.34
C GLY A 380 -22.02 -19.90 24.05
N ALA A 381 -21.81 -20.27 22.78
CA ALA A 381 -20.76 -21.22 22.41
C ALA A 381 -19.39 -20.52 22.34
N ALA A 382 -18.43 -20.98 23.15
CA ALA A 382 -17.05 -20.52 23.09
C ALA A 382 -16.38 -21.03 21.80
N LEU A 383 -15.92 -20.10 20.96
CA LEU A 383 -15.17 -20.44 19.75
C LEU A 383 -13.76 -20.94 20.11
N PRO A 384 -13.18 -21.90 19.35
CA PRO A 384 -11.81 -22.33 19.56
C PRO A 384 -10.84 -21.17 19.32
N ALA A 385 -9.76 -21.10 20.11
CA ALA A 385 -8.73 -20.08 19.99
C ALA A 385 -7.98 -20.24 18.65
N PRO A 386 -8.04 -19.24 17.74
CA PRO A 386 -7.37 -19.32 16.45
C PRO A 386 -5.86 -19.02 16.57
N THR A 387 -5.08 -19.60 15.66
CA THR A 387 -3.62 -19.50 15.59
C THR A 387 -3.20 -18.24 14.79
N HIS A 388 -2.16 -17.56 15.27
CA HIS A 388 -1.81 -16.17 14.94
C HIS A 388 -0.94 -15.97 13.69
N LEU A 389 -1.13 -14.82 13.02
CA LEU A 389 -0.05 -13.95 12.55
C LEU A 389 -0.06 -12.71 13.46
N GLY A 390 1.11 -12.13 13.74
CA GLY A 390 1.33 -11.09 14.77
C GLY A 390 0.44 -9.84 14.65
N PRO A 391 0.48 -8.94 15.66
CA PRO A 391 -0.39 -7.78 15.72
C PRO A 391 -0.32 -6.95 14.42
N LEU A 392 -1.48 -6.51 13.92
CA LEU A 392 -1.62 -5.49 12.87
C LEU A 392 -1.17 -4.09 13.32
N GLU A 393 -0.70 -3.98 14.57
CA GLU A 393 -0.08 -2.79 15.09
C GLU A 393 1.19 -2.52 14.26
N PRO A 394 1.52 -1.22 14.03
CA PRO A 394 2.81 -0.87 13.47
C PRO A 394 3.88 -1.60 14.26
N VAL A 395 4.98 -2.01 13.63
CA VAL A 395 6.13 -2.50 14.39
C VAL A 395 6.45 -1.39 15.38
N THR A 396 6.09 -1.60 16.64
CA THR A 396 6.17 -0.52 17.60
C THR A 396 7.65 -0.22 17.77
N ALA A 397 7.99 0.98 18.23
CA ALA A 397 9.34 1.21 18.67
C ALA A 397 9.77 0.12 19.68
N ALA A 398 8.84 -0.48 20.45
CA ALA A 398 9.09 -1.64 21.31
C ALA A 398 9.39 -2.97 20.57
N ASP A 399 8.74 -3.26 19.43
CA ASP A 399 9.03 -4.45 18.62
C ASP A 399 10.35 -4.32 17.85
N VAL A 400 10.66 -3.11 17.37
CA VAL A 400 12.00 -2.75 16.86
C VAL A 400 13.02 -2.84 18.00
N ARG A 401 12.73 -2.32 19.21
CA ARG A 401 13.59 -2.38 20.41
C ARG A 401 13.84 -3.81 20.90
N HIS A 402 12.86 -4.71 20.83
CA HIS A 402 13.05 -6.13 21.20
C HIS A 402 13.88 -6.87 20.13
N ARG A 403 13.74 -6.49 18.87
CA ARG A 403 14.56 -7.01 17.76
C ARG A 403 15.98 -6.41 17.74
N LEU A 404 16.20 -5.23 18.33
CA LEU A 404 17.44 -4.44 18.19
C LEU A 404 18.07 -3.89 19.51
N ARG A 405 17.62 -4.32 20.69
CA ARG A 405 18.17 -4.02 22.05
C ARG A 405 18.45 -2.53 22.36
N LEU A 406 17.42 -1.68 22.48
CA LEU A 406 17.56 -0.27 22.91
C LEU A 406 16.54 0.12 24.03
N PRO A 407 16.81 1.16 24.88
CA PRO A 407 15.96 1.55 26.03
C PRO A 407 14.89 2.63 25.74
N ASP A 408 13.89 2.74 26.65
CA ASP A 408 12.58 3.40 26.47
C ASP A 408 12.47 4.92 26.78
N ALA A 409 11.62 5.64 26.01
CA ALA A 409 10.87 6.85 26.41
C ALA A 409 9.63 7.10 25.51
N ALA A 410 8.61 7.80 26.05
CA ALA A 410 7.19 7.82 25.63
C ALA A 410 6.74 9.06 24.81
N PHE A 411 5.57 8.96 24.13
CA PHE A 411 4.87 10.08 23.46
C PHE A 411 3.33 9.92 23.48
N THR A 412 2.57 11.04 23.47
CA THR A 412 1.09 11.09 23.42
C THR A 412 0.57 12.13 22.41
N ALA A 413 -0.40 11.70 21.58
CA ALA A 413 -1.57 12.32 20.92
C ALA A 413 -1.57 13.73 20.29
N ALA A 414 -2.15 13.82 19.07
CA ALA A 414 -3.12 14.88 18.65
C ALA A 414 -3.96 14.50 17.41
N MET A 415 -5.30 14.47 17.58
CA MET A 415 -6.45 14.96 16.78
C MET A 415 -6.82 14.56 15.34
N ASP A 416 -8.16 14.61 15.17
CA ASP A 416 -9.10 14.18 14.13
C ASP A 416 -9.19 15.06 12.87
N GLU A 417 -9.33 14.42 11.72
CA GLU A 417 -9.83 14.97 10.47
C GLU A 417 -10.91 14.01 9.90
N PRO A 418 -12.05 14.49 9.37
CA PRO A 418 -13.12 13.60 8.90
C PRO A 418 -12.73 12.89 7.59
N ALA A 419 -12.79 11.56 7.60
CA ALA A 419 -12.46 10.71 6.46
C ALA A 419 -13.40 10.93 5.25
N PRO A 420 -12.90 10.72 4.02
CA PRO A 420 -13.72 10.78 2.79
C PRO A 420 -14.86 9.74 2.80
N GLN A 421 -15.98 10.11 2.18
CA GLN A 421 -17.20 9.29 2.10
C GLN A 421 -16.99 8.11 1.13
N ASP A 422 -17.11 6.89 1.66
CA ASP A 422 -16.92 5.63 0.93
C ASP A 422 -18.21 5.24 0.19
N PRO A 423 -18.17 4.85 -1.11
CA PRO A 423 -19.36 4.35 -1.80
C PRO A 423 -19.93 3.11 -1.12
N ASP A 424 -21.27 3.03 -1.18
CA ASP A 424 -22.14 2.20 -0.36
C ASP A 424 -21.75 0.72 -0.35
N ILE A 425 -21.67 0.12 0.85
CA ILE A 425 -21.54 -1.32 0.99
C ILE A 425 -22.94 -1.83 1.30
N ASP A 426 -23.50 -2.65 0.41
CA ASP A 426 -24.73 -3.43 0.65
C ASP A 426 -24.49 -4.49 1.73
N LEU A 427 -24.25 -4.03 2.96
CA LEU A 427 -24.04 -4.87 4.13
C LEU A 427 -25.38 -5.38 4.61
N ASN A 428 -25.60 -6.69 4.50
CA ASN A 428 -26.63 -7.44 5.21
C ASN A 428 -27.93 -6.62 5.45
N VAL A 429 -28.59 -6.24 4.35
CA VAL A 429 -29.88 -5.55 4.44
C VAL A 429 -30.85 -6.49 5.15
N ILE A 430 -31.31 -6.07 6.32
CA ILE A 430 -32.26 -6.81 7.16
C ILE A 430 -33.67 -6.55 6.65
N SER A 431 -33.97 -5.30 6.34
CA SER A 431 -35.25 -4.89 5.77
C SER A 431 -35.06 -3.67 4.87
N ALA A 432 -35.93 -3.51 3.89
CA ALA A 432 -36.03 -2.31 3.07
C ALA A 432 -37.45 -2.18 2.54
N GLY A 433 -37.93 -0.96 2.31
CA GLY A 433 -39.28 -0.75 1.80
C GLY A 433 -39.74 0.70 1.84
N ALA A 434 -41.06 0.87 1.67
CA ALA A 434 -41.76 2.13 1.86
C ALA A 434 -43.01 1.91 2.72
N ALA A 435 -43.30 2.87 3.60
CA ALA A 435 -44.40 2.80 4.56
C ALA A 435 -44.97 4.18 4.85
N THR A 436 -46.23 4.21 5.25
CA THR A 436 -46.92 5.41 5.73
C THR A 436 -47.26 5.21 7.20
N LEU A 437 -46.71 6.06 8.05
CA LEU A 437 -46.95 6.05 9.49
C LEU A 437 -48.15 6.94 9.79
N GLY A 438 -49.29 6.30 10.05
CA GLY A 438 -50.51 6.99 10.45
C GLY A 438 -50.46 7.52 11.89
N TYR A 439 -51.53 8.21 12.31
CA TYR A 439 -51.67 8.76 13.65
C TYR A 439 -51.29 7.75 14.76
N GLN A 440 -50.32 8.12 15.60
CA GLN A 440 -49.82 7.31 16.72
C GLN A 440 -49.21 5.96 16.33
N ALA A 441 -48.89 5.74 15.06
CA ALA A 441 -48.26 4.52 14.60
C ALA A 441 -46.84 4.36 15.18
N ALA A 442 -46.53 3.15 15.66
CA ALA A 442 -45.19 2.76 16.04
C ALA A 442 -44.63 1.83 14.95
N PHE A 443 -43.33 1.96 14.65
CA PHE A 443 -42.71 1.29 13.52
C PHE A 443 -41.38 0.65 13.93
N SER A 444 -41.17 -0.59 13.48
CA SER A 444 -39.89 -1.30 13.60
C SER A 444 -39.19 -1.29 12.25
N PHE A 445 -38.00 -0.70 12.21
CA PHE A 445 -37.13 -0.72 11.06
C PHE A 445 -36.51 -2.10 10.85
N ASP A 446 -36.41 -2.93 11.88
CA ASP A 446 -35.93 -4.31 11.74
C ASP A 446 -36.97 -5.21 11.05
N LEU A 447 -38.24 -5.09 11.44
CA LEU A 447 -39.34 -5.88 10.84
C LEU A 447 -39.84 -5.28 9.52
N GLY A 448 -39.64 -3.98 9.32
CA GLY A 448 -40.14 -3.26 8.16
C GLY A 448 -41.66 -3.05 8.17
N THR A 449 -42.29 -3.08 9.35
CA THR A 449 -43.74 -2.97 9.50
C THR A 449 -44.11 -2.15 10.73
N ALA A 450 -45.35 -1.62 10.74
CA ALA A 450 -45.95 -1.10 11.96
C ALA A 450 -46.09 -2.20 13.00
N CYS A 451 -45.88 -1.88 14.27
CA CYS A 451 -45.87 -2.84 15.38
C CYS A 451 -46.33 -2.20 16.69
N ASP A 452 -46.39 -2.98 17.75
CA ASP A 452 -46.64 -2.46 19.10
C ASP A 452 -45.45 -1.65 19.61
N ALA A 453 -45.71 -0.72 20.53
CA ALA A 453 -44.68 0.15 21.12
C ALA A 453 -43.55 -0.62 21.82
N GLY A 454 -43.80 -1.87 22.21
CA GLY A 454 -42.81 -2.77 22.80
C GLY A 454 -41.67 -3.14 21.85
N ASP A 455 -41.97 -3.24 20.55
CA ASP A 455 -41.04 -3.70 19.50
C ASP A 455 -40.63 -2.58 18.53
N ALA A 456 -41.27 -1.41 18.64
CA ALA A 456 -40.99 -0.27 17.78
C ALA A 456 -39.64 0.38 18.08
N ASP A 457 -39.02 0.91 17.01
CA ASP A 457 -37.82 1.77 17.08
C ASP A 457 -38.20 3.24 17.13
N VAL A 458 -39.29 3.61 16.45
CA VAL A 458 -39.82 4.98 16.41
C VAL A 458 -41.33 4.98 16.56
N ARG A 459 -41.87 6.11 17.03
CA ARG A 459 -43.30 6.40 17.05
C ARG A 459 -43.58 7.74 16.39
N TRP A 460 -44.55 7.75 15.49
CA TRP A 460 -45.12 8.96 14.93
C TRP A 460 -46.17 9.50 15.89
N ASP A 461 -45.88 10.60 16.57
CA ASP A 461 -46.68 11.10 17.69
C ASP A 461 -47.14 12.55 17.46
N GLN A 462 -48.37 12.85 17.89
CA GLN A 462 -48.92 14.18 17.90
C GLN A 462 -49.04 14.66 19.34
N SER A 463 -48.22 15.64 19.74
CA SER A 463 -48.28 16.21 21.10
C SER A 463 -49.39 17.24 21.27
N ASP A 464 -49.76 17.93 20.19
CA ASP A 464 -50.92 18.83 20.10
C ASP A 464 -51.40 18.89 18.64
N PRO A 465 -52.61 19.44 18.32
CA PRO A 465 -53.17 19.39 16.97
C PRO A 465 -52.27 19.94 15.84
N TRP A 466 -51.21 20.68 16.16
CA TRP A 466 -50.32 21.32 15.19
C TRP A 466 -48.85 20.90 15.35
N LYS A 467 -48.52 20.07 16.34
CA LYS A 467 -47.16 19.60 16.62
C LYS A 467 -47.06 18.10 16.52
N TRP A 468 -46.34 17.68 15.49
CA TRP A 468 -45.99 16.30 15.25
C TRP A 468 -44.52 16.05 15.56
N ARG A 469 -44.17 14.80 15.81
CA ARG A 469 -42.78 14.40 16.00
C ARG A 469 -42.60 12.93 15.71
N LEU A 470 -41.42 12.59 15.20
CA LEU A 470 -40.94 11.22 15.18
C LEU A 470 -40.10 11.01 16.42
N ALA A 471 -40.65 10.34 17.43
CA ALA A 471 -39.96 10.08 18.70
C ALA A 471 -39.29 8.69 18.69
N ARG A 472 -38.14 8.56 19.34
CA ARG A 472 -37.50 7.24 19.52
C ARG A 472 -38.27 6.39 20.53
N CYS A 473 -38.22 5.07 20.37
CA CYS A 473 -38.79 4.11 21.30
C CYS A 473 -37.70 3.29 22.00
N GLY A 474 -37.81 3.14 23.33
CA GLY A 474 -36.89 2.34 24.13
C GLY A 474 -35.42 2.80 24.00
N THR A 475 -34.54 1.87 23.64
CA THR A 475 -33.09 2.09 23.48
C THR A 475 -32.69 2.54 22.07
N ALA A 476 -33.66 2.71 21.16
CA ALA A 476 -33.37 3.22 19.83
C ALA A 476 -32.72 4.62 19.90
N GLY A 477 -32.01 4.99 18.84
CA GLY A 477 -31.41 6.30 18.67
C GLY A 477 -31.83 6.95 17.37
N LEU A 478 -32.03 8.27 17.37
CA LEU A 478 -32.36 9.04 16.18
C LEU A 478 -31.28 10.08 15.86
N ARG A 479 -31.12 10.35 14.57
CA ARG A 479 -30.25 11.41 14.05
C ARG A 479 -30.84 12.00 12.77
N LEU A 480 -31.03 13.32 12.72
CA LEU A 480 -31.38 13.99 11.47
C LEU A 480 -30.14 14.18 10.60
N LEU A 481 -30.25 13.85 9.32
CA LEU A 481 -29.20 14.09 8.31
C LEU A 481 -29.49 15.32 7.46
N GLY A 482 -30.77 15.68 7.33
CA GLY A 482 -31.24 16.80 6.53
C GLY A 482 -31.61 16.39 5.11
N PRO A 483 -31.90 17.34 4.21
CA PRO A 483 -32.10 17.03 2.80
C PRO A 483 -30.82 16.41 2.23
N GLY A 484 -30.94 15.26 1.58
CA GLY A 484 -29.77 14.52 1.09
C GLY A 484 -30.15 13.43 0.12
N ASP A 485 -29.13 12.95 -0.60
CA ASP A 485 -29.26 11.79 -1.47
C ASP A 485 -29.32 10.52 -0.61
N PHE A 486 -30.53 9.98 -0.45
CA PHE A 486 -30.78 8.74 0.30
C PHE A 486 -29.93 7.58 -0.23
N ASP A 487 -29.69 7.55 -1.53
CA ASP A 487 -28.98 6.48 -2.21
C ASP A 487 -27.45 6.61 -2.02
N ALA A 488 -26.96 7.78 -1.55
CA ALA A 488 -25.57 7.99 -1.16
C ALA A 488 -25.25 7.60 0.29
N LEU A 489 -26.26 7.34 1.14
CA LEU A 489 -26.07 7.04 2.56
C LEU A 489 -25.85 5.54 2.80
N GLY A 490 -24.64 5.11 3.10
CA GLY A 490 -24.38 3.68 3.33
C GLY A 490 -24.35 3.22 4.78
N ALA A 491 -24.33 1.90 4.99
CA ALA A 491 -24.22 1.28 6.32
C ALA A 491 -23.02 1.81 7.14
N MET A 492 -21.88 2.05 6.48
CA MET A 492 -20.68 2.64 7.11
C MET A 492 -20.90 4.07 7.56
N HIS A 493 -21.56 4.87 6.73
CA HIS A 493 -21.91 6.23 7.09
C HIS A 493 -22.78 6.20 8.34
N LEU A 494 -23.82 5.36 8.37
CA LEU A 494 -24.73 5.25 9.49
C LEU A 494 -24.06 4.77 10.78
N HIS A 495 -23.11 3.84 10.71
CA HIS A 495 -22.40 3.34 11.88
C HIS A 495 -21.54 4.40 12.56
N GLY A 496 -20.95 5.32 11.78
CA GLY A 496 -20.13 6.43 12.29
C GLY A 496 -20.93 7.58 12.91
N LEU A 497 -22.27 7.56 12.82
CA LEU A 497 -23.10 8.65 13.33
C LEU A 497 -23.26 8.61 14.85
N HIS A 498 -23.34 9.80 15.46
CA HIS A 498 -23.78 9.94 16.83
C HIS A 498 -25.32 10.03 16.91
N TYR A 499 -25.94 9.07 17.59
CA TYR A 499 -27.39 8.98 17.79
C TYR A 499 -27.78 9.53 19.16
N GLY A 500 -28.32 10.75 19.19
CA GLY A 500 -28.62 11.45 20.43
C GLY A 500 -29.95 12.19 20.45
N GLU A 501 -30.73 12.19 19.37
CA GLU A 501 -31.99 12.93 19.31
C GLU A 501 -33.11 12.09 19.96
N ASP A 502 -33.85 12.67 20.91
CA ASP A 502 -35.02 12.02 21.52
C ASP A 502 -36.23 12.00 20.57
N TYR A 503 -36.33 13.03 19.73
CA TYR A 503 -37.35 13.13 18.70
C TYR A 503 -36.91 14.09 17.59
N LEU A 504 -37.49 13.92 16.40
CA LEU A 504 -37.37 14.84 15.27
C LEU A 504 -38.68 15.64 15.14
N PRO A 505 -38.66 16.98 15.29
CA PRO A 505 -39.87 17.79 15.23
C PRO A 505 -40.44 17.86 13.81
N ALA A 506 -41.76 17.84 13.72
CA ALA A 506 -42.52 17.94 12.49
C ALA A 506 -43.79 18.80 12.66
N GLY A 507 -44.29 19.38 11.57
CA GLY A 507 -45.52 20.16 11.57
C GLY A 507 -45.36 21.68 11.35
N PRO A 508 -46.48 22.37 11.07
CA PRO A 508 -46.50 23.70 10.47
C PRO A 508 -46.04 24.84 11.39
N SER A 509 -45.95 24.63 12.71
CA SER A 509 -45.69 25.69 13.69
C SER A 509 -44.21 26.12 13.81
N GLY A 510 -43.45 26.09 12.72
CA GLY A 510 -42.10 26.71 12.64
C GLY A 510 -40.91 25.84 13.07
N GLY A 511 -41.04 24.52 13.07
CA GLY A 511 -39.96 23.61 13.45
C GLY A 511 -39.92 22.31 12.65
N ASN A 512 -40.59 22.25 11.49
CA ASN A 512 -40.62 21.02 10.69
C ASN A 512 -39.23 20.70 10.16
N ARG A 513 -38.64 19.62 10.67
CA ARG A 513 -37.36 19.08 10.18
C ARG A 513 -37.56 17.83 9.33
N LEU A 514 -38.80 17.36 9.12
CA LEU A 514 -39.15 16.17 8.35
C LEU A 514 -39.98 16.56 7.11
N THR A 515 -39.38 17.34 6.22
CA THR A 515 -40.00 17.68 4.92
C THR A 515 -39.64 16.64 3.86
N PRO A 516 -40.42 16.49 2.77
CA PRO A 516 -40.07 15.60 1.67
C PRO A 516 -38.63 15.77 1.18
N GLY A 517 -37.95 14.65 0.93
CA GLY A 517 -36.52 14.59 0.59
C GLY A 517 -35.57 14.55 1.79
N THR A 518 -36.06 14.82 3.00
CA THR A 518 -35.23 14.79 4.21
C THR A 518 -34.86 13.36 4.59
N CYS A 519 -33.58 13.12 4.81
CA CYS A 519 -33.04 11.87 5.34
C CYS A 519 -32.83 11.96 6.86
N PHE A 520 -33.07 10.84 7.53
CA PHE A 520 -32.71 10.61 8.92
C PHE A 520 -32.19 9.20 9.12
N ALA A 521 -31.42 9.00 10.18
CA ALA A 521 -30.87 7.73 10.58
C ALA A 521 -31.49 7.26 11.89
N VAL A 522 -31.65 5.94 12.00
CA VAL A 522 -32.16 5.25 13.18
C VAL A 522 -31.17 4.17 13.59
N ARG A 523 -30.72 4.19 14.84
CA ARG A 523 -30.10 3.01 15.46
C ARG A 523 -31.23 2.23 16.12
N THR A 524 -31.58 1.07 15.58
CA THR A 524 -32.69 0.24 16.07
C THR A 524 -32.40 -0.31 17.45
N ARG A 525 -33.41 -0.86 18.10
CA ARG A 525 -33.28 -1.47 19.44
C ARG A 525 -32.39 -2.71 19.44
N ALA A 526 -32.33 -3.42 18.31
CA ALA A 526 -31.40 -4.54 18.09
C ALA A 526 -29.96 -4.09 17.82
N GLY A 527 -29.71 -2.78 17.68
CA GLY A 527 -28.40 -2.22 17.35
C GLY A 527 -28.11 -2.17 15.85
N HIS A 528 -29.11 -2.42 15.01
CA HIS A 528 -29.02 -2.25 13.56
C HIS A 528 -29.08 -0.77 13.21
N HIS A 529 -28.67 -0.43 11.99
CA HIS A 529 -28.62 0.96 11.54
C HIS A 529 -29.50 1.10 10.31
N ALA A 530 -30.51 1.94 10.39
CA ALA A 530 -31.41 2.23 9.28
C ALA A 530 -31.23 3.66 8.79
N LYS A 531 -31.34 3.84 7.48
CA LYS A 531 -31.61 5.14 6.85
C LYS A 531 -33.07 5.19 6.44
N ALA A 532 -33.68 6.36 6.56
CA ALA A 532 -35.01 6.64 6.04
C ALA A 532 -35.04 8.00 5.37
N GLN A 533 -35.79 8.12 4.28
CA GLN A 533 -36.10 9.38 3.63
C GLN A 533 -37.60 9.63 3.68
N VAL A 534 -37.97 10.83 4.09
CA VAL A 534 -39.35 11.31 4.02
C VAL A 534 -39.72 11.48 2.55
N THR A 535 -40.71 10.71 2.09
CA THR A 535 -41.23 10.81 0.72
C THR A 535 -42.40 11.77 0.63
N ASP A 536 -43.23 11.82 1.68
CA ASP A 536 -44.35 12.75 1.78
C ASP A 536 -44.69 13.03 3.26
N PHE A 537 -45.33 14.17 3.52
CA PHE A 537 -45.69 14.61 4.87
C PHE A 537 -46.96 15.45 4.88
N ASP A 538 -48.01 14.94 5.54
CA ASP A 538 -49.24 15.68 5.89
C ASP A 538 -49.68 15.33 7.32
N SER A 539 -50.84 14.69 7.52
CA SER A 539 -51.20 14.07 8.81
C SER A 539 -50.42 12.78 9.08
N ASP A 540 -50.01 12.11 8.01
CA ASP A 540 -49.24 10.87 8.05
C ASP A 540 -47.82 11.14 7.54
N LEU A 541 -46.86 10.33 8.00
CA LEU A 541 -45.47 10.41 7.57
C LEU A 541 -45.16 9.25 6.61
N SER A 542 -44.98 9.56 5.32
CA SER A 542 -44.55 8.57 4.34
C SER A 542 -43.03 8.53 4.24
N ILE A 543 -42.47 7.33 4.32
CA ILE A 543 -41.02 7.10 4.29
C ILE A 543 -40.66 5.98 3.31
N ARG A 544 -39.44 6.06 2.76
CA ARG A 544 -38.70 4.89 2.26
C ARG A 544 -37.53 4.61 3.19
N TRP A 545 -37.16 3.35 3.41
CA TRP A 545 -36.08 2.99 4.32
C TRP A 545 -35.26 1.79 3.85
N VAL A 546 -34.05 1.68 4.41
CA VAL A 546 -33.18 0.50 4.36
C VAL A 546 -32.56 0.32 5.74
N THR A 547 -32.59 -0.90 6.27
CA THR A 547 -32.01 -1.29 7.56
C THR A 547 -30.87 -2.26 7.33
N TYR A 548 -29.71 -1.93 7.87
CA TYR A 548 -28.48 -2.72 7.77
C TYR A 548 -28.16 -3.38 9.10
N GLY A 549 -27.81 -4.66 9.05
CA GLY A 549 -27.40 -5.41 10.24
C GLY A 549 -26.10 -4.90 10.87
N PRO A 550 -25.73 -5.46 12.03
CA PRO A 550 -24.52 -5.06 12.71
C PRO A 550 -23.31 -5.54 11.91
N VAL A 551 -22.33 -4.66 11.79
CA VAL A 551 -21.11 -4.88 11.02
C VAL A 551 -19.94 -4.66 11.95
N ASP A 552 -19.02 -5.60 11.93
CA ASP A 552 -17.79 -5.54 12.71
C ASP A 552 -16.68 -5.09 11.77
N ILE A 553 -16.21 -3.86 11.95
CA ILE A 553 -15.16 -3.26 11.13
C ILE A 553 -13.90 -3.27 11.96
N THR A 554 -12.90 -4.02 11.51
CA THR A 554 -11.55 -3.89 12.03
C THR A 554 -10.78 -2.93 11.14
N SER A 555 -10.40 -1.75 11.65
CA SER A 555 -9.61 -0.76 10.93
C SER A 555 -8.20 -0.65 11.50
N SER A 556 -7.21 -0.46 10.64
CA SER A 556 -5.88 0.00 11.06
C SER A 556 -5.92 1.47 11.49
N ASP A 557 -4.92 1.90 12.25
CA ASP A 557 -4.67 3.34 12.49
C ASP A 557 -4.34 4.02 11.14
N PRO A 558 -5.01 5.13 10.76
CA PRO A 558 -4.77 5.82 9.49
C PRO A 558 -3.35 6.40 9.35
N ARG A 559 -2.60 6.53 10.46
CA ARG A 559 -1.20 6.97 10.46
C ARG A 559 -0.22 5.85 10.14
N VAL A 560 -0.69 4.62 10.10
CA VAL A 560 0.12 3.44 9.81
C VAL A 560 0.11 3.17 8.31
N VAL A 561 1.30 3.03 7.76
CA VAL A 561 1.55 2.72 6.35
C VAL A 561 2.16 1.33 6.26
N TYR A 562 1.48 0.45 5.55
CA TYR A 562 1.89 -0.92 5.29
C TYR A 562 2.65 -1.02 3.96
N LEU A 563 3.74 -1.77 3.91
CA LEU A 563 4.30 -2.28 2.66
C LEU A 563 3.58 -3.58 2.30
N LEU A 564 2.68 -3.53 1.31
CA LEU A 564 1.88 -4.69 0.91
C LEU A 564 2.54 -5.56 -0.17
N ALA A 565 3.37 -4.98 -1.02
CA ALA A 565 4.05 -5.73 -2.07
C ALA A 565 5.33 -5.04 -2.51
N ALA A 566 6.27 -5.85 -3.01
CA ALA A 566 7.41 -5.43 -3.78
C ALA A 566 7.22 -5.90 -5.23
N ASP A 567 7.30 -4.97 -6.17
CA ASP A 567 7.42 -5.30 -7.57
C ASP A 567 8.90 -5.32 -7.95
N CYS A 568 9.37 -6.52 -8.30
CA CYS A 568 10.77 -6.81 -8.50
C CYS A 568 11.05 -6.97 -9.99
N ARG A 569 12.09 -6.27 -10.45
CA ARG A 569 12.63 -6.47 -11.80
C ARG A 569 13.41 -7.77 -11.84
N LEU A 570 13.04 -8.68 -12.73
CA LEU A 570 13.79 -9.91 -12.96
C LEU A 570 15.06 -9.59 -13.73
N LEU A 571 16.16 -10.23 -13.35
CA LEU A 571 17.39 -10.16 -14.12
C LEU A 571 17.30 -11.13 -15.31
N PRO A 572 17.79 -10.73 -16.49
CA PRO A 572 18.09 -11.68 -17.55
C PRO A 572 19.25 -12.58 -17.10
N ARG A 573 19.66 -13.50 -17.97
CA ARG A 573 20.92 -14.21 -17.74
C ARG A 573 22.05 -13.22 -17.51
N SER A 574 22.72 -13.32 -16.37
CA SER A 574 23.68 -12.30 -15.92
C SER A 574 24.84 -12.94 -15.15
N PRO A 575 26.10 -12.85 -15.62
CA PRO A 575 26.47 -12.33 -16.92
C PRO A 575 25.98 -13.25 -18.06
N ASP A 576 25.71 -12.66 -19.22
CA ASP A 576 25.51 -13.35 -20.50
C ASP A 576 26.54 -12.85 -21.52
N PRO A 577 27.82 -13.23 -21.39
CA PRO A 577 28.89 -12.63 -22.17
C PRO A 577 28.69 -12.88 -23.66
N ASP A 578 28.78 -11.82 -24.48
CA ASP A 578 28.70 -11.97 -25.92
C ASP A 578 29.99 -12.63 -26.46
N PRO A 579 29.89 -13.81 -27.13
CA PRO A 579 31.05 -14.45 -27.73
C PRO A 579 31.68 -13.62 -28.86
N THR A 580 30.99 -12.61 -29.41
CA THR A 580 31.56 -11.76 -30.46
C THR A 580 32.45 -10.64 -29.92
N PHE A 581 32.43 -10.35 -28.62
CA PHE A 581 33.31 -9.35 -28.03
C PHE A 581 34.75 -9.85 -27.90
N GLU A 582 35.70 -8.93 -28.03
CA GLU A 582 37.09 -9.19 -27.70
C GLU A 582 37.25 -9.13 -26.17
N TRP A 583 37.81 -10.20 -25.60
CA TRP A 583 38.06 -10.31 -24.16
C TRP A 583 39.56 -10.29 -23.90
N PRO A 584 40.02 -9.64 -22.80
CA PRO A 584 41.41 -9.72 -22.38
C PRO A 584 41.86 -11.18 -22.25
N ALA A 585 43.10 -11.48 -22.66
CA ALA A 585 43.67 -12.80 -22.46
C ALA A 585 43.68 -13.14 -20.95
N ALA A 586 43.34 -14.38 -20.59
CA ALA A 586 43.24 -14.81 -19.19
C ALA A 586 44.54 -14.57 -18.37
N ASP A 587 45.69 -14.55 -19.05
CA ASP A 587 47.00 -14.31 -18.43
C ASP A 587 47.38 -12.83 -18.31
N ALA A 588 46.64 -11.93 -18.97
CA ALA A 588 46.84 -10.48 -18.92
C ALA A 588 46.08 -9.84 -17.75
N ALA A 589 46.05 -10.52 -16.59
CA ALA A 589 45.49 -9.93 -15.38
C ALA A 589 46.21 -8.59 -15.12
N PRO A 590 45.49 -7.47 -15.04
CA PRO A 590 46.11 -6.15 -14.92
C PRO A 590 46.92 -6.09 -13.63
N ASP A 591 48.23 -5.92 -13.79
CA ASP A 591 49.21 -5.75 -12.69
C ASP A 591 48.85 -4.55 -11.79
N GLU A 592 48.00 -3.63 -12.29
CA GLU A 592 47.53 -2.43 -11.59
C GLU A 592 46.40 -2.66 -10.57
N ALA A 593 45.73 -3.82 -10.55
CA ALA A 593 44.65 -4.08 -9.57
C ALA A 593 45.16 -4.54 -8.18
N ARG A 594 46.46 -4.76 -8.03
CA ARG A 594 47.11 -4.87 -6.71
C ARG A 594 47.68 -3.51 -6.31
N GLU A 595 46.81 -2.53 -6.05
CA GLU A 595 47.19 -1.54 -5.05
C GLU A 595 47.60 -2.33 -3.79
N PRO A 596 48.82 -2.16 -3.27
CA PRO A 596 49.24 -2.87 -2.08
C PRO A 596 48.25 -2.51 -0.98
N VAL A 597 47.44 -3.48 -0.57
CA VAL A 597 46.66 -3.38 0.66
C VAL A 597 47.67 -3.04 1.75
N ASP A 598 47.64 -1.80 2.23
CA ASP A 598 48.52 -1.33 3.29
C ASP A 598 48.15 -2.07 4.58
N ASP A 599 48.73 -3.26 4.74
CA ASP A 599 48.50 -4.19 5.86
C ASP A 599 49.02 -3.59 7.20
N ARG A 600 49.58 -2.36 7.18
CA ARG A 600 49.99 -1.60 8.37
C ARG A 600 48.82 -1.08 9.21
N ARG A 601 47.57 -1.21 8.76
CA ARG A 601 46.37 -0.89 9.55
C ARG A 601 45.65 -2.10 10.14
N ARG A 602 46.29 -3.28 10.23
CA ARG A 602 45.79 -4.30 11.16
C ARG A 602 45.97 -3.78 12.59
N PRO A 603 44.89 -3.64 13.40
CA PRO A 603 45.05 -3.38 14.81
C PRO A 603 45.86 -4.54 15.41
N SER A 604 46.99 -4.23 16.06
CA SER A 604 47.71 -5.18 16.88
C SER A 604 46.72 -5.89 17.80
N PRO A 605 46.83 -7.22 17.99
CA PRO A 605 45.97 -7.92 18.94
C PRO A 605 46.15 -7.26 20.30
N LEU A 606 45.07 -6.64 20.79
CA LEU A 606 45.00 -6.08 22.14
C LEU A 606 45.43 -7.18 23.11
N GLY A 607 46.61 -6.98 23.70
CA GLY A 607 47.05 -7.76 24.85
C GLY A 607 46.05 -7.55 25.98
N LEU A 608 45.34 -8.62 26.33
CA LEU A 608 44.67 -8.74 27.61
C LEU A 608 45.72 -8.55 28.73
N ARG A 609 45.56 -7.48 29.50
CA ARG A 609 46.04 -7.37 30.88
C ARG A 609 44.90 -6.95 31.77
#